data_AF-A0A4V3HQW4-F1
#
_entry.id   AF-A0A4V3HQW4-F1
#
_cell.length_a   1.000
_cell.length_b   1.000
_cell.length_c   1.000
_cell.angle_alpha   90.00
_cell.angle_beta   90.00
_cell.angle_gamma   90.00
#
_symmetry.space_group_name_H-M   'P 1'
#
loop_
_entity.id
_entity.type
_entity.pdbx_description
1 polymer ?
#
loop_
_entity_poly.entity_id
_entity_poly.type
_entity_poly.pdbx_seq_one_letter_code
_entity_poly.pdbx_strand_id
1 'polypeptide(L)'
;MVVLSLRKAFAALLATTASVYAIPSDTASATTDVSNAATSSTSNSTVCNNSPSLCSRRYNNITHMGAHDSAFLRDSSTGNSIAGNQYHNATVALNSGLRLLQAQVHAVNSTSGTVLQLCHTTCSLLDAGTLEKWLSSIKAWMDVHTNDVVTILLVNSDNQAASAFGKVFESSGISQYGYKPSSSSATSTWPTLEAMISANTRLVTFVASITADSNYGYLLPEFSYVFETHYEVTSAAGFNCTIDRPSNYASASAAVSANMLPLLNHFQYQTLAADILIPDVSDIEITNSPSTSSAGNLGFHAQTCSTQWGRKPTFVLVDFFDKGPAIDAADNLNGLSSSDISGRSSSNSATAESSANLGGRAPGGMETGALIAFLAAAVFLF
;
A
#
# COMPACT_ATOMS: atom_id res chain seq x y z
N MET A 1 -15.06 54.81 -32.53
CA MET A 1 -16.40 54.45 -32.01
C MET A 1 -16.25 54.33 -30.49
N VAL A 2 -16.81 55.31 -29.79
CA VAL A 2 -16.79 55.48 -28.33
C VAL A 2 -18.03 54.81 -27.74
N VAL A 3 -17.97 54.45 -26.45
CA VAL A 3 -19.01 54.32 -25.39
C VAL A 3 -18.65 53.07 -24.58
N LEU A 4 -17.89 53.10 -23.47
CA LEU A 4 -18.02 53.74 -22.15
C LEU A 4 -19.30 53.39 -21.36
N SER A 5 -19.14 53.20 -20.04
CA SER A 5 -20.16 53.36 -18.96
C SER A 5 -20.79 52.05 -18.41
N LEU A 6 -20.99 51.80 -17.10
CA LEU A 6 -20.72 52.54 -15.86
C LEU A 6 -20.74 51.57 -14.64
N ARG A 7 -20.08 52.00 -13.57
CA ARG A 7 -20.02 51.46 -12.19
C ARG A 7 -21.36 51.48 -11.44
N LYS A 8 -21.47 50.67 -10.36
CA LYS A 8 -21.92 50.97 -8.97
C LYS A 8 -22.07 49.63 -8.20
N ALA A 9 -21.28 49.26 -7.19
CA ALA A 9 -21.12 49.79 -5.83
C ALA A 9 -22.43 49.76 -5.00
N PHE A 10 -22.54 48.81 -4.06
CA PHE A 10 -23.43 48.88 -2.89
C PHE A 10 -22.68 48.37 -1.65
N ALA A 11 -22.50 49.27 -0.69
CA ALA A 11 -22.13 49.02 0.69
C ALA A 11 -23.02 49.91 1.57
N ALA A 12 -23.66 49.31 2.59
CA ALA A 12 -24.27 49.95 3.77
C ALA A 12 -24.63 48.78 4.72
N LEU A 13 -23.89 48.53 5.80
CA LEU A 13 -23.90 49.17 7.12
C LEU A 13 -25.28 49.21 7.80
N LEU A 14 -25.46 48.36 8.82
CA LEU A 14 -26.33 48.64 9.97
C LEU A 14 -25.65 48.14 11.24
N ALA A 15 -25.43 49.08 12.16
CA ALA A 15 -24.99 48.89 13.53
C ALA A 15 -26.07 49.47 14.45
N THR A 16 -26.40 48.76 15.53
CA THR A 16 -27.05 49.21 16.79
C THR A 16 -27.30 47.93 17.61
N THR A 17 -27.16 47.80 18.93
CA THR A 17 -26.79 48.65 20.08
C THR A 17 -26.60 47.69 21.26
N ALA A 18 -25.66 47.99 22.16
CA ALA A 18 -25.46 47.26 23.41
C ALA A 18 -26.55 47.57 24.45
N SER A 19 -26.82 46.63 25.36
CA SER A 19 -27.42 46.92 26.67
C SER A 19 -26.91 45.92 27.69
N VAL A 20 -26.13 46.44 28.64
CA VAL A 20 -25.65 45.79 29.86
C VAL A 20 -26.74 45.92 30.91
N TYR A 21 -27.05 44.84 31.63
CA TYR A 21 -27.69 44.91 32.94
C TYR A 21 -26.97 43.99 33.92
N ALA A 22 -26.57 44.57 35.05
CA ALA A 22 -25.97 43.88 36.19
C ALA A 22 -27.04 43.56 37.25
N ILE A 23 -27.00 42.31 37.71
CA ILE A 23 -27.22 41.71 39.05
C ILE A 23 -28.15 42.41 40.07
N PRO A 24 -28.90 41.61 40.85
CA PRO A 24 -28.62 41.55 42.28
C PRO A 24 -28.42 40.11 42.82
N SER A 25 -27.57 40.05 43.84
CA SER A 25 -27.18 38.89 44.64
C SER A 25 -28.34 38.30 45.43
N ASP A 26 -28.32 36.98 45.66
CA ASP A 26 -28.79 36.42 46.93
C ASP A 26 -28.13 35.07 47.25
N THR A 27 -28.03 34.85 48.55
CA THR A 27 -27.21 33.87 49.28
C THR A 27 -27.75 32.45 49.35
N ALA A 28 -26.81 31.50 49.31
CA ALA A 28 -26.75 30.21 50.03
C ALA A 28 -27.85 29.14 49.86
N SER A 29 -27.45 27.97 49.35
CA SER A 29 -27.59 26.69 50.06
C SER A 29 -26.63 25.65 49.49
N ALA A 30 -25.88 25.00 50.38
CA ALA A 30 -24.95 23.94 50.06
C ALA A 30 -25.71 22.63 49.83
N THR A 31 -25.52 22.04 48.65
CA THR A 31 -25.79 20.62 48.40
C THR A 31 -24.51 20.00 47.87
N THR A 32 -23.92 19.11 48.66
CA THR A 32 -22.79 18.27 48.30
C THR A 32 -23.24 17.25 47.26
N ASP A 33 -23.14 17.58 45.98
CA ASP A 33 -23.14 16.58 44.93
C ASP A 33 -21.74 16.00 44.82
N VAL A 34 -21.61 14.74 45.23
CA VAL A 34 -20.44 13.91 44.93
C VAL A 34 -20.53 13.59 43.44
N SER A 35 -20.07 14.55 42.61
CA SER A 35 -19.77 14.28 41.21
C SER A 35 -18.60 13.30 41.19
N ASN A 36 -18.93 12.02 41.06
CA ASN A 36 -18.00 10.98 40.70
C ASN A 36 -17.51 11.32 39.30
N ALA A 37 -16.47 12.14 39.22
CA ALA A 37 -15.74 12.40 37.99
C ALA A 37 -15.06 11.08 37.62
N ALA A 38 -15.81 10.20 36.95
CA ALA A 38 -15.22 9.22 36.08
C ALA A 38 -14.49 10.03 35.00
N THR A 39 -13.22 10.32 35.25
CA THR A 39 -12.24 10.54 34.21
C THR A 39 -12.29 9.29 33.34
N SER A 40 -13.19 9.27 32.36
CA SER A 40 -12.97 8.55 31.13
C SER A 40 -11.74 9.20 30.52
N SER A 41 -10.57 8.72 30.93
CA SER A 41 -9.38 8.80 30.13
C SER A 41 -9.71 8.03 28.86
N THR A 42 -10.33 8.68 27.89
CA THR A 42 -10.12 8.31 26.49
C THR A 42 -8.64 8.53 26.28
N SER A 43 -7.83 7.50 26.56
CA SER A 43 -6.49 7.45 26.02
C SER A 43 -6.70 7.59 24.53
N ASN A 44 -6.31 8.73 23.97
CA ASN A 44 -6.12 8.87 22.54
C ASN A 44 -4.93 7.95 22.22
N SER A 45 -5.18 6.64 22.19
CA SER A 45 -4.16 5.65 21.94
C SER A 45 -3.67 5.91 20.52
N THR A 46 -2.41 6.30 20.39
CA THR A 46 -1.75 6.45 19.09
C THR A 46 -2.05 5.20 18.26
N VAL A 47 -2.56 5.41 17.06
CA VAL A 47 -2.84 4.34 16.10
C VAL A 47 -1.64 4.23 15.18
N CYS A 48 -1.03 3.04 15.11
CA CYS A 48 0.07 2.77 14.18
C CYS A 48 -0.40 1.77 13.12
N ASN A 49 -0.31 2.10 11.84
CA ASN A 49 -0.71 1.20 10.75
C ASN A 49 -2.08 0.53 10.98
N ASN A 50 -3.12 1.34 11.22
CA ASN A 50 -4.51 0.94 11.42
C ASN A 50 -4.88 0.34 12.80
N SER A 51 -3.96 0.22 13.78
CA SER A 51 -4.33 -0.22 15.12
C SER A 51 -3.34 0.22 16.21
N PRO A 52 -3.80 0.63 17.41
CA PRO A 52 -2.92 0.86 18.56
C PRO A 52 -2.12 -0.38 18.96
N SER A 53 -2.69 -1.58 18.76
CA SER A 53 -2.05 -2.84 19.13
C SER A 53 -0.82 -3.18 18.28
N LEU A 54 -0.63 -2.50 17.14
CA LEU A 54 0.53 -2.67 16.28
C LEU A 54 1.70 -1.76 16.65
N CYS A 55 1.48 -0.68 17.43
CA CYS A 55 2.53 0.28 17.77
C CYS A 55 3.75 -0.38 18.46
N SER A 56 3.49 -1.28 19.41
CA SER A 56 4.53 -2.00 20.16
C SER A 56 5.07 -3.24 19.44
N ARG A 57 4.52 -3.61 18.28
CA ARG A 57 4.99 -4.76 17.51
C ARG A 57 6.19 -4.38 16.65
N ARG A 58 7.15 -5.29 16.55
CA ARG A 58 8.28 -5.15 15.63
C ARG A 58 7.80 -5.17 14.19
N TYR A 59 8.41 -4.35 13.34
CA TYR A 59 8.06 -4.23 11.91
C TYR A 59 8.02 -5.58 11.18
N ASN A 60 8.97 -6.47 11.48
CA ASN A 60 9.04 -7.81 10.89
C ASN A 60 8.01 -8.81 11.46
N ASN A 61 7.25 -8.44 12.49
CA ASN A 61 6.19 -9.28 13.08
C ASN A 61 4.79 -8.73 12.78
N ILE A 62 4.66 -8.03 11.65
CA ILE A 62 3.41 -7.48 11.13
C ILE A 62 3.28 -7.97 9.69
N THR A 63 2.10 -8.43 9.32
CA THR A 63 1.75 -8.66 7.91
C THR A 63 1.30 -7.34 7.33
N HIS A 64 2.06 -6.81 6.37
CA HIS A 64 1.74 -5.61 5.63
C HIS A 64 1.04 -6.00 4.33
N MET A 65 -0.27 -5.72 4.24
CA MET A 65 -1.01 -5.86 3.00
C MET A 65 -0.54 -4.81 2.00
N GLY A 66 -0.35 -5.22 0.74
CA GLY A 66 0.12 -4.36 -0.31
C GLY A 66 -0.58 -4.54 -1.65
N ALA A 67 -0.51 -3.48 -2.42
CA ALA A 67 -1.00 -3.43 -3.79
C ALA A 67 0.15 -3.77 -4.73
N HIS A 68 -0.01 -4.89 -5.45
CA HIS A 68 0.86 -5.26 -6.57
C HIS A 68 0.78 -4.15 -7.62
N ASP A 69 1.94 -3.67 -8.06
CA ASP A 69 2.02 -2.74 -9.19
C ASP A 69 1.11 -1.51 -9.05
N SER A 70 1.07 -0.98 -7.83
CA SER A 70 0.19 0.09 -7.32
C SER A 70 0.25 1.44 -8.05
N ALA A 71 1.18 1.62 -8.98
CA ALA A 71 1.23 2.78 -9.87
C ALA A 71 0.38 2.59 -11.15
N PHE A 72 0.09 1.34 -11.52
CA PHE A 72 -0.49 0.98 -12.81
C PHE A 72 -2.00 0.83 -12.70
N LEU A 73 -2.72 1.87 -13.11
CA LEU A 73 -4.16 1.97 -12.90
C LEU A 73 -4.96 1.44 -14.09
N ARG A 74 -6.07 0.77 -13.79
CA ARG A 74 -7.15 0.50 -14.73
C ARG A 74 -8.30 1.45 -14.42
N ASP A 75 -8.23 2.66 -14.94
CA ASP A 75 -9.27 3.67 -14.74
C ASP A 75 -9.44 4.56 -15.98
N SER A 76 -10.37 5.52 -15.93
CA SER A 76 -10.61 6.43 -17.04
C SER A 76 -9.38 7.24 -17.48
N SER A 77 -8.41 7.51 -16.60
CA SER A 77 -7.20 8.25 -16.93
C SER A 77 -6.22 7.44 -17.79
N THR A 78 -6.30 6.11 -17.71
CA THR A 78 -5.52 5.17 -18.54
C THR A 78 -6.34 4.56 -19.67
N GLY A 79 -7.56 5.06 -19.91
CA GLY A 79 -8.49 4.49 -20.88
C GLY A 79 -8.97 3.08 -20.49
N ASN A 80 -9.05 2.81 -19.18
CA ASN A 80 -9.33 1.50 -18.60
C ASN A 80 -8.37 0.41 -19.10
N SER A 81 -7.06 0.71 -19.11
CA SER A 81 -6.04 -0.22 -19.61
C SER A 81 -6.16 -1.61 -18.98
N ILE A 82 -6.26 -2.63 -19.82
CA ILE A 82 -6.31 -4.03 -19.37
C ILE A 82 -4.98 -4.51 -18.75
N ALA A 83 -3.92 -3.71 -18.84
CA ALA A 83 -2.67 -3.97 -18.15
C ALA A 83 -2.59 -3.33 -16.75
N GLY A 84 -3.59 -2.53 -16.36
CA GLY A 84 -3.63 -1.97 -15.01
C GLY A 84 -3.93 -3.02 -13.95
N ASN A 85 -3.27 -2.90 -12.80
CA ASN A 85 -3.34 -3.80 -11.65
C ASN A 85 -4.27 -3.30 -10.55
N GLN A 86 -4.56 -2.00 -10.51
CA GLN A 86 -5.37 -1.39 -9.46
C GLN A 86 -6.43 -0.45 -10.02
N TYR A 87 -7.61 -0.38 -9.40
CA TYR A 87 -8.62 0.63 -9.72
C TYR A 87 -8.33 1.98 -9.04
N HIS A 88 -7.43 2.00 -8.06
CA HIS A 88 -7.18 3.15 -7.20
C HIS A 88 -5.69 3.39 -7.02
N ASN A 89 -5.33 4.67 -6.92
CA ASN A 89 -3.94 5.09 -6.78
C ASN A 89 -3.35 4.74 -5.40
N ALA A 90 -2.01 4.82 -5.32
CA ALA A 90 -1.23 4.55 -4.12
C ALA A 90 -1.72 5.27 -2.85
N THR A 91 -2.10 6.55 -2.93
CA THR A 91 -2.58 7.28 -1.73
C THR A 91 -3.94 6.80 -1.25
N VAL A 92 -4.80 6.35 -2.18
CA VAL A 92 -6.07 5.70 -1.83
C VAL A 92 -5.80 4.34 -1.19
N ALA A 93 -4.86 3.55 -1.72
CA ALA A 93 -4.44 2.29 -1.11
C ALA A 93 -3.98 2.48 0.35
N LEU A 94 -3.14 3.49 0.60
CA LEU A 94 -2.67 3.83 1.95
C LEU A 94 -3.82 4.26 2.87
N ASN A 95 -4.77 5.08 2.38
CA ASN A 95 -5.98 5.47 3.12
C ASN A 95 -6.91 4.28 3.45
N SER A 96 -6.97 3.28 2.57
CA SER A 96 -7.72 2.04 2.77
C SER A 96 -7.04 1.08 3.75
N GLY A 97 -5.81 1.39 4.17
CA GLY A 97 -5.08 0.65 5.22
C GLY A 97 -3.94 -0.21 4.72
N LEU A 98 -3.62 -0.22 3.41
CA LEU A 98 -2.43 -0.89 2.90
C LEU A 98 -1.17 -0.18 3.43
N ARG A 99 -0.11 -0.94 3.68
CA ARG A 99 1.18 -0.43 4.16
C ARG A 99 2.38 -0.96 3.36
N LEU A 100 2.09 -1.53 2.20
CA LEU A 100 3.03 -1.92 1.16
C LEU A 100 2.54 -1.43 -0.20
N LEU A 101 3.42 -0.80 -0.95
CA LEU A 101 3.19 -0.38 -2.33
C LEU A 101 4.32 -0.95 -3.19
N GLN A 102 3.98 -1.63 -4.27
CA GLN A 102 4.95 -2.12 -5.23
C GLN A 102 4.79 -1.40 -6.58
N ALA A 103 5.89 -1.13 -7.29
CA ALA A 103 5.87 -0.65 -8.67
C ALA A 103 7.10 -1.12 -9.47
N GLN A 104 6.97 -1.20 -10.79
CA GLN A 104 8.08 -1.44 -11.73
C GLN A 104 8.72 -0.13 -12.18
N VAL A 105 10.05 -0.11 -12.25
CA VAL A 105 10.83 1.08 -12.61
C VAL A 105 11.73 0.78 -13.79
N HIS A 106 11.61 1.61 -14.82
CA HIS A 106 12.42 1.56 -16.03
C HIS A 106 13.22 2.85 -16.23
N ALA A 107 14.40 2.72 -16.82
CA ALA A 107 15.24 3.82 -17.23
C ALA A 107 14.90 4.23 -18.67
N VAL A 108 14.32 5.42 -18.83
CA VAL A 108 13.92 5.93 -20.15
C VAL A 108 14.82 7.09 -20.54
N ASN A 109 15.35 7.05 -21.77
CA ASN A 109 16.11 8.15 -22.32
C ASN A 109 15.18 9.33 -22.67
N SER A 110 15.48 10.51 -22.12
CA SER A 110 14.82 11.77 -22.46
C SER A 110 15.83 12.75 -23.06
N THR A 111 15.34 13.85 -23.63
CA THR A 111 16.18 14.96 -24.11
C THR A 111 17.07 15.59 -23.03
N SER A 112 16.71 15.42 -21.75
CA SER A 112 17.43 15.98 -20.60
C SER A 112 18.26 14.93 -19.84
N GLY A 113 18.39 13.71 -20.38
CA GLY A 113 19.08 12.58 -19.74
C GLY A 113 18.14 11.41 -19.44
N THR A 114 18.65 10.42 -18.73
CA THR A 114 17.87 9.24 -18.32
C THR A 114 16.97 9.56 -17.13
N VAL A 115 15.69 9.20 -17.25
CA VAL A 115 14.66 9.39 -16.21
C VAL A 115 14.18 8.02 -15.73
N LEU A 116 13.98 7.88 -14.42
CA LEU A 116 13.32 6.70 -13.85
C LEU A 116 11.79 6.85 -13.99
N GLN A 117 11.21 6.03 -14.85
CA GLN A 117 9.81 6.01 -15.22
C GLN A 117 9.13 4.77 -14.64
N LEU A 118 7.86 4.90 -14.25
CA LEU A 118 7.02 3.78 -13.85
C LEU A 118 6.35 3.23 -15.10
N CYS A 119 6.87 2.12 -15.62
CA CYS A 119 6.35 1.48 -16.81
C CYS A 119 6.01 0.02 -16.51
N HIS A 120 4.80 -0.41 -16.85
CA HIS A 120 4.39 -1.80 -16.64
C HIS A 120 4.98 -2.63 -17.77
N THR A 121 6.11 -3.31 -17.53
CA THR A 121 6.96 -3.96 -18.54
C THR A 121 7.63 -3.01 -19.55
N THR A 122 6.86 -2.14 -20.22
CA THR A 122 7.34 -1.10 -21.14
C THR A 122 6.42 0.12 -21.10
N CYS A 123 6.94 1.32 -21.38
CA CYS A 123 6.13 2.54 -21.31
C CYS A 123 5.09 2.63 -22.44
N SER A 124 5.30 1.93 -23.55
CA SER A 124 4.30 1.78 -24.61
C SER A 124 3.11 0.93 -24.18
N LEU A 125 3.30 0.03 -23.21
CA LEU A 125 2.22 -0.77 -22.65
C LEU A 125 1.40 0.07 -21.68
N LEU A 126 2.03 0.57 -20.62
CA LEU A 126 1.38 1.44 -19.65
C LEU A 126 2.43 2.27 -18.93
N ASP A 127 2.39 3.58 -19.14
CA ASP A 127 3.24 4.57 -18.50
C ASP A 127 2.47 5.29 -17.39
N ALA A 128 2.92 5.12 -16.14
CA ALA A 128 2.32 5.74 -14.96
C ALA A 128 3.02 7.05 -14.53
N GLY A 129 3.95 7.56 -15.34
CA GLY A 129 4.72 8.77 -15.07
C GLY A 129 6.07 8.49 -14.39
N THR A 130 6.73 9.56 -13.93
CA THR A 130 8.04 9.45 -13.29
C THR A 130 7.94 8.84 -11.89
N LEU A 131 8.97 8.08 -11.49
CA LEU A 131 9.10 7.58 -10.11
C LEU A 131 9.07 8.75 -9.11
N GLU A 132 9.71 9.88 -9.45
CA GLU A 132 9.73 11.07 -8.61
C GLU A 132 8.32 11.60 -8.27
N LYS A 133 7.44 11.69 -9.27
CA LYS A 133 6.07 12.19 -9.07
C LYS A 133 5.25 11.26 -8.17
N TRP A 134 5.42 9.95 -8.36
CA TRP A 134 4.75 8.95 -7.55
C TRP A 134 5.24 8.98 -6.09
N LEU A 135 6.56 9.00 -5.87
CA LEU A 135 7.16 9.15 -4.54
C LEU A 135 6.77 10.47 -3.87
N SER A 136 6.68 11.58 -4.62
CA SER A 136 6.25 12.87 -4.09
C SER A 136 4.80 12.83 -3.58
N SER A 137 3.94 12.06 -4.25
CA SER A 137 2.54 11.87 -3.82
C SER A 137 2.46 11.05 -2.53
N ILE A 138 3.27 9.99 -2.40
CA ILE A 138 3.39 9.20 -1.17
C ILE A 138 3.99 10.03 -0.05
N LYS A 139 5.00 10.84 -0.34
CA LYS A 139 5.58 11.79 0.60
C LYS A 139 4.53 12.73 1.16
N ALA A 140 3.76 13.39 0.30
CA ALA A 140 2.69 14.28 0.72
C ALA A 140 1.65 13.57 1.59
N TRP A 141 1.34 12.30 1.30
CA TRP A 141 0.50 11.48 2.17
C TRP A 141 1.16 11.24 3.53
N MET A 142 2.43 10.82 3.55
CA MET A 142 3.16 10.56 4.79
C MET A 142 3.30 11.82 5.65
N ASP A 143 3.45 13.02 5.07
CA ASP A 143 3.52 14.29 5.81
C ASP A 143 2.36 14.50 6.78
N VAL A 144 1.15 14.11 6.37
CA VAL A 144 -0.07 14.30 7.18
C VAL A 144 -0.45 13.04 7.98
N HIS A 145 0.16 11.89 7.69
CA HIS A 145 -0.04 10.62 8.39
C HIS A 145 1.20 10.25 9.22
N THR A 146 1.44 11.00 10.30
CA THR A 146 2.70 10.93 11.06
C THR A 146 2.88 9.63 11.84
N ASN A 147 1.81 8.87 12.08
CA ASN A 147 1.83 7.63 12.86
C ASN A 147 1.86 6.36 11.99
N ASP A 148 2.12 6.52 10.69
CA ASP A 148 2.16 5.40 9.75
C ASP A 148 3.58 5.12 9.25
N VAL A 149 3.88 3.82 9.17
CA VAL A 149 5.09 3.26 8.57
C VAL A 149 4.72 2.63 7.24
N VAL A 150 5.32 3.14 6.15
CA VAL A 150 5.05 2.70 4.77
C VAL A 150 6.21 1.84 4.26
N THR A 151 5.87 0.79 3.53
CA THR A 151 6.83 -0.04 2.79
C THR A 151 6.68 0.24 1.30
N ILE A 152 7.79 0.44 0.60
CA ILE A 152 7.86 0.50 -0.86
C ILE A 152 8.73 -0.64 -1.35
N LEU A 153 8.27 -1.35 -2.39
CA LEU A 153 9.04 -2.32 -3.14
C LEU A 153 9.14 -1.84 -4.59
N LEU A 154 10.35 -1.60 -5.08
CA LEU A 154 10.59 -1.18 -6.46
C LEU A 154 11.27 -2.29 -7.24
N VAL A 155 10.72 -2.67 -8.39
CA VAL A 155 11.41 -3.58 -9.32
C VAL A 155 12.33 -2.75 -10.22
N ASN A 156 13.64 -2.90 -10.06
CA ASN A 156 14.65 -2.23 -10.88
C ASN A 156 14.85 -2.98 -12.21
N SER A 157 13.93 -2.79 -13.15
CA SER A 157 13.87 -3.58 -14.39
C SER A 157 15.11 -3.41 -15.29
N ASP A 158 15.82 -2.28 -15.19
CA ASP A 158 16.93 -1.93 -16.06
C ASP A 158 18.29 -1.84 -15.33
N ASN A 159 18.44 -2.53 -14.20
CA ASN A 159 19.69 -2.64 -13.42
C ASN A 159 20.37 -1.30 -13.12
N GLN A 160 19.58 -0.25 -12.83
CA GLN A 160 20.13 1.06 -12.51
C GLN A 160 20.83 1.05 -11.15
N ALA A 161 21.89 1.85 -11.02
CA ALA A 161 22.63 1.97 -9.78
C ALA A 161 21.79 2.62 -8.67
N ALA A 162 22.11 2.33 -7.41
CA ALA A 162 21.45 2.94 -6.25
C ALA A 162 21.52 4.47 -6.27
N SER A 163 22.55 5.07 -6.86
CA SER A 163 22.66 6.51 -7.02
C SER A 163 21.63 7.14 -7.96
N ALA A 164 21.09 6.40 -8.93
CA ALA A 164 19.99 6.86 -9.77
C ALA A 164 18.68 6.95 -8.97
N PHE A 165 18.35 5.88 -8.23
CA PHE A 165 17.19 5.86 -7.33
C PHE A 165 17.34 6.87 -6.20
N GLY A 166 18.50 6.94 -5.56
CA GLY A 166 18.80 7.82 -4.45
C GLY A 166 18.54 9.29 -4.78
N LYS A 167 18.97 9.75 -5.96
CA LYS A 167 18.66 11.12 -6.44
C LYS A 167 17.17 11.38 -6.58
N VAL A 168 16.40 10.41 -7.05
CA VAL A 168 14.93 10.53 -7.19
C VAL A 168 14.24 10.54 -5.81
N PHE A 169 14.73 9.74 -4.86
CA PHE A 169 14.26 9.73 -3.47
C PHE A 169 14.57 11.06 -2.75
N GLU A 170 15.74 11.65 -3.00
CA GLU A 170 16.12 12.96 -2.48
C GLU A 170 15.31 14.09 -3.12
N SER A 171 15.13 14.07 -4.44
CA SER A 171 14.37 15.10 -5.18
C SER A 171 12.89 15.13 -4.79
N SER A 172 12.27 13.95 -4.61
CA SER A 172 10.91 13.84 -4.07
C SER A 172 10.80 14.21 -2.58
N GLY A 173 11.92 14.32 -1.88
CA GLY A 173 12.00 14.59 -0.45
C GLY A 173 11.55 13.43 0.45
N ILE A 174 11.23 12.26 -0.09
CA ILE A 174 10.76 11.10 0.68
C ILE A 174 11.90 10.42 1.45
N SER A 175 13.16 10.59 1.00
CA SER A 175 14.35 9.99 1.62
C SER A 175 14.51 10.34 3.11
N GLN A 176 13.96 11.47 3.56
CA GLN A 176 14.02 11.88 4.96
C GLN A 176 13.32 10.92 5.93
N TYR A 177 12.42 10.07 5.44
CA TYR A 177 11.76 9.03 6.24
C TYR A 177 12.46 7.67 6.17
N GLY A 178 13.51 7.54 5.36
CA GLY A 178 14.15 6.27 5.06
C GLY A 178 14.70 5.58 6.30
N TYR A 179 14.19 4.38 6.59
CA TYR A 179 14.75 3.49 7.59
C TYR A 179 16.02 2.83 7.04
N LYS A 180 17.11 2.96 7.79
CA LYS A 180 18.39 2.30 7.52
C LYS A 180 18.65 1.25 8.60
N PRO A 181 18.58 -0.06 8.27
CA PRO A 181 18.96 -1.11 9.20
C PRO A 181 20.45 -1.03 9.54
N SER A 182 20.83 -1.50 10.73
CA SER A 182 22.23 -1.66 11.12
C SER A 182 22.92 -2.83 10.41
N SER A 183 22.14 -3.81 9.96
CA SER A 183 22.60 -4.96 9.16
C SER A 183 22.44 -4.68 7.68
N SER A 184 23.38 -5.17 6.86
CA SER A 184 23.32 -5.14 5.39
C SER A 184 22.60 -6.36 4.78
N SER A 185 22.00 -7.21 5.61
CA SER A 185 21.24 -8.40 5.20
C SER A 185 20.15 -8.77 6.23
N ALA A 186 19.37 -9.81 5.91
CA ALA A 186 18.29 -10.37 6.71
C ALA A 186 18.63 -10.43 8.21
N THR A 187 17.71 -9.91 9.02
CA THR A 187 17.94 -9.74 10.46
C THR A 187 16.65 -9.92 11.25
N SER A 188 16.78 -10.42 12.48
CA SER A 188 15.69 -10.49 13.46
C SER A 188 15.48 -9.18 14.22
N THR A 189 16.43 -8.24 14.14
CA THR A 189 16.47 -7.01 14.96
C THR A 189 15.78 -5.84 14.28
N TRP A 190 14.48 -5.95 14.03
CA TRP A 190 13.67 -4.84 13.54
C TRP A 190 13.07 -4.03 14.71
N PRO A 191 13.02 -2.69 14.60
CA PRO A 191 12.37 -1.83 15.59
C PRO A 191 10.86 -2.05 15.64
N THR A 192 10.20 -1.57 16.70
CA THR A 192 8.75 -1.44 16.75
C THR A 192 8.26 -0.32 15.86
N LEU A 193 6.99 -0.34 15.45
CA LEU A 193 6.42 0.76 14.68
C LEU A 193 6.55 2.09 15.44
N GLU A 194 6.25 2.10 16.74
CA GLU A 194 6.39 3.28 17.58
C GLU A 194 7.82 3.83 17.60
N ALA A 195 8.84 2.97 17.64
CA ALA A 195 10.23 3.40 17.58
C ALA A 195 10.59 4.00 16.22
N MET A 196 10.11 3.42 15.11
CA MET A 196 10.31 3.97 13.76
C MET A 196 9.63 5.34 13.61
N ILE A 197 8.39 5.46 14.09
CA ILE A 197 7.60 6.71 14.07
C ILE A 197 8.31 7.79 14.90
N SER A 198 8.73 7.46 16.13
CA SER A 198 9.41 8.39 17.04
C SER A 198 10.73 8.89 16.47
N ALA A 199 11.45 8.04 15.74
CA ALA A 199 12.68 8.39 15.04
C ALA A 199 12.44 9.04 13.66
N ASN A 200 11.19 9.19 13.23
CA ASN A 200 10.78 9.62 11.90
C ASN A 200 11.45 8.81 10.75
N THR A 201 11.77 7.54 11.00
CA THR A 201 12.34 6.58 10.03
C THR A 201 11.26 5.59 9.59
N ARG A 202 10.17 6.15 9.09
CA ARG A 202 8.89 5.47 8.86
C ARG A 202 8.64 5.08 7.39
N LEU A 203 9.70 4.99 6.59
CA LEU A 203 9.69 4.43 5.24
C LEU A 203 10.70 3.27 5.15
N VAL A 204 10.25 2.07 4.81
CA VAL A 204 11.15 0.95 4.47
C VAL A 204 11.11 0.75 2.96
N THR A 205 12.26 0.79 2.28
CA THR A 205 12.32 0.62 0.83
C THR A 205 13.16 -0.59 0.47
N PHE A 206 12.53 -1.55 -0.21
CA PHE A 206 13.21 -2.64 -0.88
C PHE A 206 13.28 -2.34 -2.38
N VAL A 207 14.39 -2.67 -3.01
CA VAL A 207 14.56 -2.55 -4.45
C VAL A 207 15.08 -3.89 -4.97
N ALA A 208 14.32 -4.53 -5.85
CA ALA A 208 14.74 -5.75 -6.54
C ALA A 208 15.96 -5.41 -7.42
N SER A 209 16.92 -6.32 -7.55
CA SER A 209 18.05 -6.17 -8.47
C SER A 209 18.82 -4.84 -8.34
N ILE A 210 19.16 -4.45 -7.11
CA ILE A 210 20.02 -3.29 -6.80
C ILE A 210 21.29 -3.75 -6.05
N THR A 211 22.40 -3.06 -6.27
CA THR A 211 23.58 -3.18 -5.41
C THR A 211 23.53 -2.14 -4.30
N ALA A 212 23.74 -2.56 -3.05
CA ALA A 212 23.73 -1.66 -1.90
C ALA A 212 24.77 -0.53 -2.03
N ASP A 213 24.40 0.68 -1.64
CA ASP A 213 25.26 1.86 -1.58
C ASP A 213 25.11 2.53 -0.21
N SER A 214 26.22 2.75 0.50
CA SER A 214 26.20 3.29 1.86
C SER A 214 25.73 4.74 1.93
N ASN A 215 25.83 5.50 0.83
CA ASN A 215 25.29 6.86 0.70
C ASN A 215 23.75 6.84 0.66
N TYR A 216 23.16 5.74 0.18
CA TYR A 216 21.72 5.53 0.05
C TYR A 216 21.26 4.32 0.87
N GLY A 217 21.74 4.23 2.12
CA GLY A 217 21.52 3.05 2.98
C GLY A 217 20.06 2.75 3.37
N TYR A 218 19.11 3.56 2.94
CA TYR A 218 17.66 3.30 3.03
C TYR A 218 17.09 2.56 1.80
N LEU A 219 17.88 2.38 0.74
CA LEU A 219 17.55 1.56 -0.43
C LEU A 219 18.10 0.14 -0.21
N LEU A 220 17.25 -0.74 0.30
CA LEU A 220 17.64 -2.09 0.68
C LEU A 220 17.57 -3.02 -0.53
N PRO A 221 18.62 -3.80 -0.85
CA PRO A 221 18.50 -4.85 -1.85
C PRO A 221 17.48 -5.89 -1.38
N GLU A 222 16.37 -6.02 -2.11
CA GLU A 222 15.23 -6.85 -1.71
C GLU A 222 15.67 -8.25 -1.28
N PHE A 223 16.37 -8.97 -2.16
CA PHE A 223 16.77 -10.36 -1.93
C PHE A 223 17.89 -10.54 -0.89
N SER A 224 18.40 -9.46 -0.29
CA SER A 224 19.22 -9.55 0.93
C SER A 224 18.36 -9.65 2.20
N TYR A 225 17.09 -9.28 2.16
CA TYR A 225 16.19 -9.22 3.32
C TYR A 225 14.87 -9.98 3.14
N VAL A 226 14.39 -10.11 1.91
CA VAL A 226 13.06 -10.62 1.54
C VAL A 226 13.23 -11.84 0.65
N PHE A 227 12.42 -12.88 0.89
CA PHE A 227 12.19 -13.92 -0.10
C PHE A 227 10.73 -13.90 -0.50
N GLU A 228 10.42 -14.43 -1.67
CA GLU A 228 9.07 -14.45 -2.19
C GLU A 228 8.67 -15.77 -2.84
N THR A 229 7.37 -15.98 -2.93
CA THR A 229 6.76 -17.04 -3.74
C THR A 229 6.74 -16.66 -5.21
N HIS A 230 6.51 -17.65 -6.07
CA HIS A 230 6.38 -17.42 -7.50
C HIS A 230 5.26 -16.40 -7.80
N TYR A 231 5.49 -15.51 -8.77
CA TYR A 231 4.56 -14.43 -9.11
C TYR A 231 3.70 -14.73 -10.35
N GLU A 232 4.15 -15.58 -11.29
CA GLU A 232 3.37 -15.92 -12.50
C GLU A 232 2.39 -17.07 -12.24
N VAL A 233 1.31 -16.80 -11.50
CA VAL A 233 0.27 -17.79 -11.19
C VAL A 233 -0.91 -17.63 -12.15
N THR A 234 -1.25 -18.69 -12.89
CA THR A 234 -2.34 -18.68 -13.90
C THR A 234 -3.56 -19.52 -13.51
N SER A 235 -3.60 -20.04 -12.28
CA SER A 235 -4.76 -20.78 -11.76
C SER A 235 -4.80 -20.77 -10.24
N ALA A 236 -6.01 -20.95 -9.68
CA ALA A 236 -6.25 -20.98 -8.23
C ALA A 236 -5.39 -22.03 -7.49
N ALA A 237 -5.07 -23.15 -8.13
CA ALA A 237 -4.24 -24.22 -7.57
C ALA A 237 -2.72 -23.94 -7.69
N GLY A 238 -2.32 -22.92 -8.44
CA GLY A 238 -0.91 -22.58 -8.66
C GLY A 238 -0.27 -21.83 -7.48
N PHE A 239 -1.07 -21.19 -6.63
CA PHE A 239 -0.59 -20.56 -5.40
C PHE A 239 0.04 -21.59 -4.47
N ASN A 240 1.33 -21.42 -4.19
CA ASN A 240 2.12 -22.34 -3.39
C ASN A 240 3.16 -21.60 -2.55
N CYS A 241 3.75 -22.31 -1.59
CA CYS A 241 4.63 -21.74 -0.58
C CYS A 241 6.12 -21.99 -0.85
N THR A 242 6.46 -22.44 -2.06
CA THR A 242 7.85 -22.64 -2.46
C THR A 242 8.52 -21.28 -2.64
N ILE A 243 9.77 -21.17 -2.18
CA ILE A 243 10.59 -20.01 -2.47
C ILE A 243 10.93 -19.97 -3.96
N ASP A 244 10.69 -18.83 -4.60
CA ASP A 244 11.09 -18.57 -5.99
C ASP A 244 12.37 -17.75 -6.01
N ARG A 245 12.37 -16.61 -5.29
CA ARG A 245 13.53 -15.71 -5.18
C ARG A 245 13.83 -15.35 -3.72
N PRO A 246 15.12 -15.24 -3.34
CA PRO A 246 16.28 -15.64 -4.12
C PRO A 246 16.47 -17.17 -4.17
N SER A 247 17.10 -17.65 -5.23
CA SER A 247 17.29 -19.09 -5.52
C SER A 247 18.39 -19.77 -4.69
N ASN A 248 19.07 -19.04 -3.81
CA ASN A 248 20.19 -19.52 -3.02
C ASN A 248 19.79 -20.21 -1.70
N TYR A 249 18.50 -20.35 -1.40
CA TYR A 249 18.00 -21.12 -0.25
C TYR A 249 17.40 -22.45 -0.69
N ALA A 250 17.71 -23.50 0.06
CA ALA A 250 17.20 -24.85 -0.21
C ALA A 250 15.68 -25.00 0.04
N SER A 251 15.07 -24.11 0.83
CA SER A 251 13.63 -24.09 1.10
C SER A 251 13.21 -22.75 1.71
N ALA A 252 11.90 -22.45 1.67
CA ALA A 252 11.35 -21.27 2.33
C ALA A 252 11.55 -21.28 3.86
N SER A 253 11.46 -22.45 4.51
CA SER A 253 11.73 -22.57 5.96
C SER A 253 13.20 -22.29 6.30
N ALA A 254 14.13 -22.63 5.39
CA ALA A 254 15.54 -22.26 5.55
C ALA A 254 15.76 -20.74 5.42
N ALA A 255 15.07 -20.09 4.47
CA ALA A 255 15.07 -18.62 4.32
C ALA A 255 14.52 -17.92 5.57
N VAL A 256 13.40 -18.38 6.11
CA VAL A 256 12.85 -17.88 7.38
C VAL A 256 13.82 -18.07 8.54
N SER A 257 14.48 -19.22 8.63
CA SER A 257 15.49 -19.50 9.67
C SER A 257 16.71 -18.58 9.55
N ALA A 258 17.00 -18.08 8.35
CA ALA A 258 18.00 -17.05 8.10
C ALA A 258 17.48 -15.62 8.33
N ASN A 259 16.30 -15.46 8.93
CA ASN A 259 15.61 -14.19 9.21
C ASN A 259 15.11 -13.41 8.00
N MET A 260 14.98 -14.05 6.84
CA MET A 260 14.36 -13.39 5.70
C MET A 260 12.87 -13.10 5.98
N LEU A 261 12.39 -11.98 5.45
CA LEU A 261 10.99 -11.58 5.50
C LEU A 261 10.25 -12.29 4.37
N PRO A 262 9.23 -13.13 4.64
CA PRO A 262 8.45 -13.76 3.59
C PRO A 262 7.52 -12.76 2.90
N LEU A 263 7.55 -12.74 1.58
CA LEU A 263 6.59 -12.07 0.71
C LEU A 263 5.73 -13.11 -0.02
N LEU A 264 4.41 -12.92 0.05
CA LEU A 264 3.44 -13.75 -0.65
C LEU A 264 2.94 -12.99 -1.89
N ASN A 265 3.34 -13.46 -3.06
CA ASN A 265 2.74 -13.02 -4.33
C ASN A 265 1.39 -13.72 -4.47
N HIS A 266 0.30 -12.97 -4.35
CA HIS A 266 -1.05 -13.51 -4.40
C HIS A 266 -1.96 -12.72 -5.35
N PHE A 267 -1.60 -12.77 -6.63
CA PHE A 267 -2.39 -12.26 -7.74
C PHE A 267 -2.40 -13.33 -8.84
N GLN A 268 -3.52 -13.45 -9.54
CA GLN A 268 -3.73 -14.45 -10.58
C GLN A 268 -3.75 -13.75 -11.94
N TYR A 269 -3.06 -14.35 -12.91
CA TYR A 269 -3.12 -13.97 -14.31
C TYR A 269 -4.13 -14.83 -15.07
N GLN A 270 -4.77 -14.24 -16.07
CA GLN A 270 -5.47 -14.95 -17.12
C GLN A 270 -4.75 -14.74 -18.46
N THR A 271 -4.80 -15.75 -19.32
CA THR A 271 -4.21 -15.68 -20.66
C THR A 271 -5.19 -15.03 -21.63
N LEU A 272 -4.83 -13.88 -22.20
CA LEU A 272 -5.65 -13.18 -23.19
C LEU A 272 -5.50 -13.80 -24.59
N ALA A 273 -4.25 -13.98 -25.03
CA ALA A 273 -3.89 -14.66 -26.29
C ALA A 273 -2.41 -15.07 -26.25
N ALA A 274 -2.10 -16.28 -26.74
CA ALA A 274 -0.73 -16.84 -26.68
C ALA A 274 -0.13 -16.71 -25.27
N ASP A 275 1.03 -16.05 -25.13
CA ASP A 275 1.72 -15.85 -23.85
C ASP A 275 1.43 -14.46 -23.22
N ILE A 276 0.30 -13.84 -23.59
CA ILE A 276 -0.16 -12.58 -22.98
C ILE A 276 -0.88 -12.88 -21.68
N LEU A 277 -0.25 -12.49 -20.57
CA LEU A 277 -0.85 -12.53 -19.24
C LEU A 277 -1.38 -11.14 -18.88
N ILE A 278 -2.60 -11.11 -18.33
CA ILE A 278 -3.21 -9.91 -17.74
C ILE A 278 -3.80 -10.27 -16.38
N PRO A 279 -3.98 -9.30 -15.46
CA PRO A 279 -4.68 -9.55 -14.20
C PRO A 279 -6.05 -10.19 -14.42
N ASP A 280 -6.32 -11.28 -13.69
CA ASP A 280 -7.59 -12.00 -13.73
C ASP A 280 -8.64 -11.30 -12.89
N VAL A 281 -9.34 -10.37 -13.53
CA VAL A 281 -10.47 -9.66 -12.92
C VAL A 281 -11.72 -10.53 -12.78
N SER A 282 -11.79 -11.69 -13.44
CA SER A 282 -12.99 -12.53 -13.44
C SER A 282 -13.17 -13.28 -12.13
N ASP A 283 -12.06 -13.68 -11.51
CA ASP A 283 -12.01 -14.39 -10.23
C ASP A 283 -11.54 -13.51 -9.06
N ILE A 284 -11.40 -12.20 -9.25
CA ILE A 284 -10.72 -11.31 -8.27
C ILE A 284 -11.34 -11.30 -6.87
N GLU A 285 -12.66 -11.44 -6.76
CA GLU A 285 -13.36 -11.56 -5.47
C GLU A 285 -13.01 -12.86 -4.73
N ILE A 286 -12.73 -13.93 -5.50
CA ILE A 286 -12.30 -15.23 -4.98
C ILE A 286 -10.83 -15.18 -4.63
N THR A 287 -9.98 -14.65 -5.51
CA THR A 287 -8.53 -14.53 -5.30
C THR A 287 -8.26 -13.73 -4.04
N ASN A 288 -8.80 -12.52 -3.92
CA ASN A 288 -8.51 -11.68 -2.76
C ASN A 288 -9.20 -12.13 -1.46
N SER A 289 -10.16 -13.06 -1.54
CA SER A 289 -10.99 -13.49 -0.40
C SER A 289 -10.18 -13.88 0.85
N PRO A 290 -10.55 -13.38 2.05
CA PRO A 290 -9.91 -13.77 3.30
C PRO A 290 -10.28 -15.20 3.76
N SER A 291 -11.14 -15.90 3.02
CA SER A 291 -11.53 -17.28 3.32
C SER A 291 -10.34 -18.23 3.37
N THR A 292 -10.35 -19.13 4.34
CA THR A 292 -9.36 -20.20 4.50
C THR A 292 -9.88 -21.56 4.02
N SER A 293 -10.91 -21.57 3.18
CA SER A 293 -11.67 -22.78 2.87
C SER A 293 -11.30 -23.44 1.55
N SER A 294 -10.69 -22.73 0.61
CA SER A 294 -10.46 -23.25 -0.74
C SER A 294 -9.21 -22.68 -1.38
N ALA A 295 -8.59 -23.48 -2.27
CA ALA A 295 -7.50 -23.02 -3.13
C ALA A 295 -7.94 -21.79 -3.94
N GLY A 296 -6.99 -20.89 -4.21
CA GLY A 296 -7.27 -19.59 -4.83
C GLY A 296 -7.55 -18.48 -3.82
N ASN A 297 -8.16 -18.76 -2.66
CA ASN A 297 -8.41 -17.71 -1.68
C ASN A 297 -7.11 -17.27 -0.99
N LEU A 298 -6.97 -15.96 -0.82
CA LEU A 298 -5.85 -15.34 -0.12
C LEU A 298 -5.67 -15.89 1.31
N GLY A 299 -6.77 -16.00 2.06
CA GLY A 299 -6.74 -16.55 3.41
C GLY A 299 -6.19 -17.98 3.45
N PHE A 300 -6.62 -18.82 2.52
CA PHE A 300 -6.15 -20.21 2.40
C PHE A 300 -4.65 -20.24 2.07
N HIS A 301 -4.22 -19.50 1.05
CA HIS A 301 -2.81 -19.44 0.66
C HIS A 301 -1.92 -18.96 1.81
N ALA A 302 -2.29 -17.85 2.46
CA ALA A 302 -1.52 -17.31 3.57
C ALA A 302 -1.47 -18.24 4.78
N GLN A 303 -2.58 -18.93 5.12
CA GLN A 303 -2.61 -19.90 6.22
C GLN A 303 -1.74 -21.12 5.90
N THR A 304 -1.83 -21.65 4.68
CA THR A 304 -1.00 -22.79 4.23
C THR A 304 0.48 -22.44 4.33
N CYS A 305 0.89 -21.26 3.83
CA CYS A 305 2.28 -20.84 3.88
C CYS A 305 2.75 -20.51 5.30
N SER A 306 1.88 -19.92 6.12
CA SER A 306 2.17 -19.71 7.55
C SER A 306 2.52 -21.02 8.27
N THR A 307 1.78 -22.10 7.97
CA THR A 307 2.04 -23.43 8.52
C THR A 307 3.34 -24.03 7.97
N GLN A 308 3.60 -23.97 6.66
CA GLN A 308 4.80 -24.56 6.05
C GLN A 308 6.09 -23.82 6.44
N TRP A 309 6.04 -22.50 6.51
CA TRP A 309 7.19 -21.66 6.86
C TRP A 309 7.43 -21.60 8.37
N GLY A 310 6.43 -21.95 9.19
CA GLY A 310 6.45 -21.74 10.63
C GLY A 310 6.36 -20.27 11.02
N ARG A 311 5.98 -19.39 10.09
CA ARG A 311 5.87 -17.94 10.25
C ARG A 311 4.89 -17.38 9.23
N LYS A 312 4.02 -16.46 9.67
CA LYS A 312 3.13 -15.71 8.76
C LYS A 312 3.91 -14.86 7.74
N PRO A 313 3.35 -14.59 6.55
CA PRO A 313 3.94 -13.65 5.62
C PRO A 313 4.13 -12.27 6.27
N THR A 314 5.28 -11.64 6.00
CA THR A 314 5.51 -10.24 6.37
C THR A 314 4.90 -9.33 5.32
N PHE A 315 4.96 -9.70 4.04
CA PHE A 315 4.40 -8.95 2.93
C PHE A 315 3.41 -9.81 2.16
N VAL A 316 2.32 -9.20 1.70
CA VAL A 316 1.35 -9.83 0.79
C VAL A 316 1.05 -8.82 -0.31
N LEU A 317 1.12 -9.24 -1.56
CA LEU A 317 0.77 -8.42 -2.73
C LEU A 317 -0.47 -9.00 -3.41
N VAL A 318 -1.44 -8.12 -3.71
CA VAL A 318 -2.66 -8.44 -4.46
C VAL A 318 -2.92 -7.43 -5.58
N ASP A 319 -3.56 -7.88 -6.66
CA ASP A 319 -4.19 -7.00 -7.63
C ASP A 319 -5.55 -6.52 -7.12
N PHE A 320 -6.01 -5.36 -7.58
CA PHE A 320 -7.30 -4.73 -7.25
C PHE A 320 -7.67 -4.83 -5.77
N PHE A 321 -6.86 -4.21 -4.91
CA PHE A 321 -6.95 -4.34 -3.45
C PHE A 321 -8.33 -3.98 -2.86
N ASP A 322 -9.17 -3.25 -3.59
CA ASP A 322 -10.54 -2.89 -3.20
C ASP A 322 -11.55 -4.04 -3.37
N LYS A 323 -11.14 -5.18 -3.93
CA LYS A 323 -11.96 -6.38 -4.17
C LYS A 323 -11.64 -7.50 -3.19
N GLY A 324 -12.65 -8.34 -2.90
CA GLY A 324 -12.59 -9.55 -2.09
C GLY A 324 -11.83 -9.35 -0.78
N PRO A 325 -12.40 -8.69 0.25
CA PRO A 325 -11.71 -7.81 1.19
C PRO A 325 -10.31 -8.30 1.61
N ALA A 326 -9.28 -7.97 0.81
CA ALA A 326 -7.94 -8.51 0.99
C ALA A 326 -7.35 -8.10 2.34
N ILE A 327 -7.66 -6.87 2.77
CA ILE A 327 -7.16 -6.34 4.04
C ILE A 327 -7.58 -7.16 5.25
N ASP A 328 -8.77 -7.79 5.20
CA ASP A 328 -9.26 -8.65 6.28
C ASP A 328 -8.35 -9.87 6.48
N ALA A 329 -7.73 -10.38 5.40
CA ALA A 329 -6.75 -11.46 5.50
C ALA A 329 -5.51 -11.02 6.30
N ALA A 330 -5.01 -9.79 6.07
CA ALA A 330 -3.91 -9.25 6.85
C ALA A 330 -4.30 -8.95 8.30
N ASP A 331 -5.52 -8.45 8.55
CA ASP A 331 -6.04 -8.25 9.89
C ASP A 331 -6.08 -9.58 10.67
N ASN A 332 -6.58 -10.64 10.04
CA ASN A 332 -6.60 -12.00 10.61
C ASN A 332 -5.18 -12.52 10.92
N LEU A 333 -4.22 -12.36 10.00
CA LEU A 333 -2.81 -12.75 10.22
C LEU A 333 -2.13 -11.90 11.30
N ASN A 334 -2.60 -10.68 11.51
CA ASN A 334 -2.19 -9.82 12.60
C ASN A 334 -2.98 -10.05 13.90
N GLY A 335 -3.96 -10.94 13.92
CA GLY A 335 -4.80 -11.21 15.09
C GLY A 335 -5.55 -9.96 15.55
N LEU A 336 -5.98 -9.12 14.59
CA LEU A 336 -6.79 -7.94 14.86
C LEU A 336 -8.28 -8.30 14.74
N SER A 337 -9.06 -7.81 15.70
CA SER A 337 -10.52 -7.82 15.64
C SER A 337 -11.05 -6.48 15.10
N SER A 338 -12.33 -6.43 14.74
CA SER A 338 -12.99 -5.19 14.32
C SER A 338 -12.85 -4.05 15.33
N SER A 339 -12.78 -4.35 16.63
CA SER A 339 -12.55 -3.36 17.69
C SER A 339 -11.10 -2.85 17.78
N ASP A 340 -10.13 -3.58 17.21
CA ASP A 340 -8.73 -3.16 17.19
C ASP A 340 -8.43 -2.21 16.02
N ILE A 341 -9.27 -2.23 14.99
CA ILE A 341 -9.09 -1.46 13.75
C ILE A 341 -9.54 -0.02 13.97
N SER A 342 -8.63 0.92 13.70
CA SER A 342 -8.89 2.36 13.74
C SER A 342 -8.02 3.08 12.72
N GLY A 343 -8.47 4.21 12.18
CA GLY A 343 -7.62 5.06 11.33
C GLY A 343 -7.57 4.73 9.84
N ARG A 344 -8.27 3.69 9.34
CA ARG A 344 -8.54 3.54 7.89
C ARG A 344 -9.88 4.16 7.49
N SER A 345 -9.95 4.79 6.33
CA SER A 345 -11.17 5.43 5.83
C SER A 345 -12.19 4.38 5.38
N SER A 346 -13.35 4.31 6.03
CA SER A 346 -14.44 3.39 5.64
C SER A 346 -15.01 3.64 4.25
N SER A 347 -14.82 4.85 3.71
CA SER A 347 -15.38 5.29 2.42
C SER A 347 -14.77 4.63 1.19
N ASN A 348 -13.62 3.95 1.32
CA ASN A 348 -12.97 3.18 0.25
C ASN A 348 -12.57 1.77 0.72
N SER A 349 -13.10 1.33 1.87
CA SER A 349 -12.82 0.00 2.40
C SER A 349 -13.74 -1.00 1.72
N ALA A 350 -13.17 -2.11 1.25
CA ALA A 350 -13.86 -3.34 0.85
C ALA A 350 -14.74 -3.96 1.97
N THR A 351 -14.94 -3.27 3.08
CA THR A 351 -15.85 -3.63 4.16
C THR A 351 -17.27 -3.14 3.83
N ALA A 352 -17.92 -3.79 2.87
CA ALA A 352 -19.36 -3.72 2.70
C ALA A 352 -19.94 -5.12 2.94
N GLU A 353 -20.81 -5.18 3.95
CA GLU A 353 -21.53 -6.34 4.46
C GLU A 353 -22.06 -7.27 3.36
N SER A 354 -21.60 -8.53 3.36
CA SER A 354 -22.18 -9.59 2.54
C SER A 354 -23.51 -10.04 3.15
N SER A 355 -24.59 -9.33 2.84
CA SER A 355 -25.96 -9.79 3.10
C SER A 355 -26.95 -9.12 2.16
N ALA A 356 -27.10 -9.66 0.94
CA ALA A 356 -28.41 -9.95 0.33
C ALA A 356 -28.30 -10.34 -1.17
N ASN A 357 -28.82 -11.53 -1.46
CA ASN A 357 -29.43 -11.99 -2.72
C ASN A 357 -28.56 -12.11 -3.99
N LEU A 358 -28.11 -13.36 -4.19
CA LEU A 358 -27.93 -13.99 -5.49
C LEU A 358 -29.22 -13.87 -6.32
N GLY A 359 -29.14 -13.21 -7.47
CA GLY A 359 -30.20 -13.21 -8.47
C GLY A 359 -29.79 -12.57 -9.79
N GLY A 360 -29.51 -13.41 -10.79
CA GLY A 360 -29.61 -13.03 -12.21
C GLY A 360 -28.30 -12.73 -12.94
N ARG A 361 -27.73 -13.75 -13.58
CA ARG A 361 -26.71 -13.64 -14.63
C ARG A 361 -27.36 -13.18 -15.94
N ALA A 362 -26.79 -12.17 -16.59
CA ALA A 362 -26.95 -11.91 -18.03
C ALA A 362 -25.58 -11.51 -18.61
N PRO A 363 -25.20 -12.00 -19.81
CA PRO A 363 -23.90 -11.74 -20.41
C PRO A 363 -23.94 -10.54 -21.37
N GLY A 364 -22.95 -9.65 -21.27
CA GLY A 364 -22.71 -8.56 -22.22
C GLY A 364 -21.81 -7.48 -21.59
N GLY A 365 -20.86 -6.85 -22.26
CA GLY A 365 -20.45 -6.89 -23.64
C GLY A 365 -18.96 -6.50 -23.73
N MET A 366 -18.34 -6.86 -24.84
CA MET A 366 -16.93 -6.62 -25.12
C MET A 366 -16.77 -5.14 -25.51
N GLU A 367 -16.29 -4.29 -24.60
CA GLU A 367 -15.87 -2.94 -24.96
C GLU A 367 -14.50 -3.00 -25.65
N THR A 368 -14.46 -2.49 -26.87
CA THR A 368 -13.26 -2.40 -27.73
C THR A 368 -12.23 -1.45 -27.13
N GLY A 369 -11.36 -1.98 -26.26
CA GLY A 369 -10.06 -1.39 -25.95
C GLY A 369 -9.03 -1.78 -27.02
N ALA A 370 -8.14 -0.86 -27.39
CA ALA A 370 -7.05 -1.13 -28.32
C ALA A 370 -6.16 -2.26 -27.78
N LEU A 371 -6.16 -3.41 -28.46
CA LEU A 371 -5.38 -4.59 -28.08
C LEU A 371 -3.93 -4.36 -28.52
N ILE A 372 -3.06 -3.94 -27.60
CA ILE A 372 -1.62 -4.07 -27.79
C ILE A 372 -1.26 -5.49 -27.33
N ALA A 373 -0.72 -6.30 -28.23
CA ALA A 373 -0.27 -7.65 -27.91
C ALA A 373 0.99 -7.58 -27.02
N PHE A 374 0.99 -8.34 -25.92
CA PHE A 374 2.12 -8.42 -25.00
C PHE A 374 2.91 -9.71 -25.19
N LEU A 375 4.19 -9.67 -24.85
CA LEU A 375 4.92 -10.85 -24.46
C LEU A 375 5.20 -10.65 -22.99
N ALA A 376 4.75 -11.56 -22.14
CA ALA A 376 5.30 -11.67 -20.81
C ALA A 376 6.77 -12.04 -20.99
N ALA A 377 7.65 -11.03 -21.00
CA ALA A 377 9.04 -11.28 -20.70
C ALA A 377 9.07 -11.53 -19.20
N ALA A 378 9.10 -12.80 -18.81
CA ALA A 378 9.73 -13.16 -17.55
C ALA A 378 11.10 -12.48 -17.60
N VAL A 379 11.24 -11.37 -16.86
CA VAL A 379 12.50 -10.65 -16.77
C VAL A 379 13.40 -11.57 -15.96
N PHE A 380 14.04 -12.51 -16.65
CA PHE A 380 15.17 -13.28 -16.18
C PHE A 380 16.33 -12.31 -16.00
N LEU A 381 16.30 -11.55 -14.91
CA LEU A 381 17.45 -10.76 -14.46
C LEU A 381 17.82 -11.26 -13.06
N PHE A 382 18.61 -12.34 -13.12
CA PHE A 382 19.55 -12.91 -12.14
C PHE A 382 19.11 -13.09 -10.68
#